data_AF-A0A949M9A8-F1
#
_entry.id   AF-A0A949M9A8-F1
#
_cell.length_a   1.000
_cell.length_b   1.000
_cell.length_c   1.000
_cell.angle_alpha   90.00
_cell.angle_beta   90.00
_cell.angle_gamma   90.00
#
_symmetry.space_group_name_H-M   'P 1'
#
loop_
_entity.id
_entity.type
_entity.pdbx_description
1 polymer ?
#
loop_
_entity_poly.entity_id
_entity_poly.type
_entity_poly.pdbx_seq_one_letter_code
_entity_poly.pdbx_strand_id
1 'polypeptide(L)'
;MKRLRIGFVLFAAALAPVIARANGNEVVVIYNRNMPGSKSVAEHYADVRHVPENRVFGFSTTTNEVVSRTEYVNSLQEPLLRALRKERLWRFGKVTFRTTNGAPGRVIEKVVASKIRYAVLCYGIPLKIAEDPSLHQPGAGRLPTMFRRNEASVDSELAWLPMIRAHIPLDGPLRNWCYGVTNAEWLDPTNGILLVARLDGPTAAIAEGLVDKALQAGRQGLWGRAYFDARGLQPGSEYYLGDRIILGAAGIARALGYETVVDDQPATFSAAFPMSQIAIYAGWYDEDVSGPFSLTNVEFMPGAFAYHLHSYSAATVRGATTHWVGPLLARGVTCTMGCVDEPSLQFTPDVALFLARFSVAQFTFGEAAWAAQPALSWQTTVVGDPLYRPFGKTPDQLDQWLLAQHSPLLPWSILRVVNLAGNRGVPKASLIQSLKKLPLTAASAVLTEKLADLCDAAGQTNAALDFYQKAIILNPSPEQKIRLRLAVAGQFEARNDKPAVYDDLQKLLTENPAYPGRFDIMKRLLNLAIAMNNKTDITRCVREMKSYTP
;
A
#
# COMPACT_ATOMS: atom_id res chain seq x y z
N MET A 1 34.39 -5.37 -30.85
CA MET A 1 33.29 -4.62 -31.48
C MET A 1 32.77 -5.36 -32.72
N LYS A 2 31.74 -6.19 -32.58
CA LYS A 2 30.92 -6.72 -33.68
C LYS A 2 29.55 -7.12 -33.11
N ARG A 3 28.53 -6.72 -33.84
CA ARG A 3 27.09 -6.62 -33.54
C ARG A 3 26.46 -7.94 -33.05
N LEU A 4 25.61 -7.86 -32.03
CA LEU A 4 24.52 -8.83 -31.83
C LEU A 4 23.18 -8.09 -32.00
N ARG A 5 22.57 -8.27 -33.18
CA ARG A 5 21.22 -7.80 -33.50
C ARG A 5 20.24 -8.85 -32.98
N ILE A 6 19.39 -8.50 -32.03
CA ILE A 6 18.11 -9.20 -31.81
C ILE A 6 17.05 -8.25 -32.35
N GLY A 7 16.48 -8.63 -33.50
CA GLY A 7 15.42 -7.86 -34.15
C GLY A 7 14.07 -8.17 -33.54
N PHE A 8 13.45 -7.17 -32.92
CA PHE A 8 11.99 -7.10 -32.80
C PHE A 8 11.50 -6.22 -33.97
N VAL A 9 10.69 -6.80 -34.84
CA VAL A 9 10.04 -6.07 -35.94
C VAL A 9 8.93 -5.19 -35.33
N LEU A 10 9.17 -3.88 -35.39
CA LEU A 10 8.20 -2.83 -35.07
C LEU A 10 7.21 -2.69 -36.24
N PHE A 11 5.96 -3.10 -36.03
CA PHE A 11 4.81 -2.51 -36.70
C PHE A 11 4.00 -1.77 -35.63
N ALA A 12 4.34 -0.50 -35.41
CA ALA A 12 3.61 0.39 -34.52
C ALA A 12 2.77 1.36 -35.36
N ALA A 13 1.55 0.97 -35.71
CA ALA A 13 0.46 1.92 -35.87
C ALA A 13 -0.13 2.15 -34.47
N ALA A 14 0.58 2.90 -33.63
CA ALA A 14 0.10 3.27 -32.31
C ALA A 14 -0.90 4.42 -32.42
N LEU A 15 -2.17 4.09 -32.68
CA LEU A 15 -3.26 4.85 -32.08
C LEU A 15 -3.26 4.48 -30.59
N ALA A 16 -2.34 5.08 -29.83
CA ALA A 16 -2.44 5.05 -28.39
C ALA A 16 -3.75 5.77 -28.03
N PRO A 17 -4.72 5.13 -27.35
CA PRO A 17 -5.83 5.87 -26.80
C PRO A 17 -5.24 6.97 -25.92
N VAL A 18 -5.66 8.21 -26.16
CA VAL A 18 -5.40 9.32 -25.24
C VAL A 18 -6.18 8.99 -23.98
N ILE A 19 -5.60 8.16 -23.11
CA ILE A 19 -6.11 7.97 -21.76
C ILE A 19 -5.95 9.34 -21.12
N ALA A 20 -7.07 10.04 -20.93
CA ALA A 20 -7.11 11.32 -20.23
C ALA A 20 -6.33 11.17 -18.93
N ARG A 21 -5.18 11.84 -18.83
CA ARG A 21 -4.31 11.74 -17.66
C ARG A 21 -4.94 12.58 -16.55
N ALA A 22 -5.34 11.90 -15.47
CA ALA A 22 -5.67 12.55 -14.22
C ALA A 22 -4.55 13.55 -13.85
N ASN A 23 -4.90 14.81 -13.65
CA ASN A 23 -3.94 15.89 -13.45
C ASN A 23 -4.45 16.93 -12.44
N GLY A 24 -3.57 17.87 -12.04
CA GLY A 24 -3.90 18.91 -11.05
C GLY A 24 -5.12 19.77 -11.39
N ASN A 25 -5.47 19.91 -12.68
CA ASN A 25 -6.67 20.62 -13.13
C ASN A 25 -7.98 19.85 -12.89
N GLU A 26 -7.93 18.69 -12.23
CA GLU A 26 -9.11 17.95 -11.78
C GLU A 26 -9.17 17.85 -10.24
N VAL A 27 -8.30 18.56 -9.53
CA VAL A 27 -8.17 18.47 -8.06
C VAL A 27 -8.69 19.75 -7.39
N VAL A 28 -9.28 19.58 -6.21
CA VAL A 28 -9.40 20.63 -5.20
C VAL A 28 -8.59 20.25 -3.97
N VAL A 29 -7.96 21.24 -3.35
CA VAL A 29 -7.12 21.05 -2.15
C VAL A 29 -7.77 21.77 -0.99
N ILE A 30 -7.90 21.10 0.14
CA ILE A 30 -8.67 21.55 1.30
C ILE A 30 -7.76 21.53 2.52
N TYR A 31 -7.54 22.68 3.15
CA TYR A 31 -6.70 22.80 4.34
C TYR A 31 -7.45 23.41 5.52
N ASN A 32 -7.00 23.08 6.73
CA ASN A 32 -7.53 23.61 7.97
C ASN A 32 -6.74 24.87 8.39
N ARG A 33 -7.39 26.04 8.38
CA ARG A 33 -6.80 27.32 8.79
C ARG A 33 -6.36 27.35 10.25
N ASN A 34 -6.97 26.52 11.09
CA ASN A 34 -6.68 26.47 12.52
C ASN A 34 -5.52 25.50 12.85
N MET A 35 -5.09 24.67 11.88
CA MET A 35 -4.00 23.70 12.10
C MET A 35 -2.66 24.24 11.54
N PRO A 36 -1.64 24.43 12.39
CA PRO A 36 -0.28 24.71 11.93
C PRO A 36 0.23 23.66 10.95
N GLY A 37 0.90 24.11 9.87
CA GLY A 37 1.42 23.21 8.82
C GLY A 37 0.41 22.75 7.78
N SER A 38 -0.91 22.85 8.04
CA SER A 38 -1.95 22.43 7.08
C SER A 38 -1.87 23.18 5.75
N LYS A 39 -1.67 24.50 5.83
CA LYS A 39 -1.55 25.37 4.66
C LYS A 39 -0.27 25.06 3.85
N SER A 40 0.84 24.78 4.53
CA SER A 40 2.12 24.39 3.89
C SER A 40 1.94 23.12 3.04
N VAL A 41 1.30 22.10 3.61
CA VAL A 41 1.01 20.84 2.91
C VAL A 41 0.15 21.10 1.66
N ALA A 42 -0.84 21.98 1.76
CA ALA A 42 -1.72 22.34 0.65
C ALA A 42 -0.99 23.11 -0.46
N GLU A 43 -0.17 24.10 -0.09
CA GLU A 43 0.63 24.89 -1.02
C GLU A 43 1.67 24.02 -1.73
N HIS A 44 2.37 23.15 -0.98
CA HIS A 44 3.32 22.19 -1.54
C HIS A 44 2.65 21.27 -2.56
N TYR A 45 1.53 20.63 -2.19
CA TYR A 45 0.80 19.76 -3.11
C TYR A 45 0.31 20.50 -4.35
N ALA A 46 -0.25 21.71 -4.17
CA ALA A 46 -0.75 22.51 -5.27
C ALA A 46 0.36 22.89 -6.25
N ASP A 47 1.55 23.24 -5.75
CA ASP A 47 2.71 23.58 -6.57
C ASP A 47 3.20 22.38 -7.38
N VAL A 48 3.51 21.26 -6.72
CA VAL A 48 4.11 20.08 -7.38
C VAL A 48 3.14 19.33 -8.31
N ARG A 49 1.82 19.47 -8.10
CA ARG A 49 0.77 18.93 -8.99
C ARG A 49 0.17 19.96 -9.94
N HIS A 50 0.62 21.22 -9.86
CA HIS A 50 0.10 22.34 -10.65
C HIS A 50 -1.43 22.47 -10.54
N VAL A 51 -1.94 22.44 -9.31
CA VAL A 51 -3.36 22.68 -9.03
C VAL A 51 -3.65 24.17 -9.20
N PRO A 52 -4.71 24.57 -9.95
CA PRO A 52 -5.07 25.97 -10.09
C PRO A 52 -5.34 26.65 -8.74
N GLU A 53 -4.83 27.87 -8.56
CA GLU A 53 -4.95 28.63 -7.30
C GLU A 53 -6.39 28.77 -6.81
N ASN A 54 -7.35 28.93 -7.72
CA ASN A 54 -8.77 29.04 -7.41
C ASN A 54 -9.42 27.71 -6.95
N ARG A 55 -8.63 26.68 -6.69
CA ARG A 55 -9.06 25.36 -6.21
C ARG A 55 -8.40 24.95 -4.89
N VAL A 56 -7.66 25.87 -4.27
CA VAL A 56 -7.07 25.69 -2.94
C VAL A 56 -7.94 26.42 -1.92
N PHE A 57 -8.65 25.66 -1.10
CA PHE A 57 -9.64 26.17 -0.15
C PHE A 57 -9.19 25.96 1.29
N GLY A 58 -9.16 27.04 2.07
CA GLY A 58 -8.97 26.98 3.52
C GLY A 58 -10.30 27.08 4.25
N PHE A 59 -10.53 26.21 5.21
CA PHE A 59 -11.69 26.25 6.12
C PHE A 59 -11.23 26.28 7.58
N SER A 60 -12.02 26.89 8.46
CA SER A 60 -11.76 26.90 9.91
C SER A 60 -12.61 25.82 10.56
N THR A 61 -11.97 24.75 11.03
CA THR A 61 -12.62 23.61 11.70
C THR A 61 -11.77 23.16 12.90
N THR A 62 -12.25 22.23 13.71
CA THR A 62 -11.50 21.66 14.83
C THR A 62 -10.13 21.11 14.42
N THR A 63 -9.16 21.19 15.33
CA THR A 63 -7.84 20.57 15.18
C THR A 63 -7.83 19.10 15.61
N ASN A 64 -8.91 18.62 16.23
CA ASN A 64 -9.05 17.22 16.64
C ASN A 64 -9.30 16.31 15.43
N GLU A 65 -8.96 15.03 15.57
CA GLU A 65 -9.30 14.02 14.55
C GLU A 65 -10.79 13.67 14.54
N VAL A 66 -11.52 13.95 15.62
CA VAL A 66 -12.97 13.71 15.73
C VAL A 66 -13.71 15.05 15.67
N VAL A 67 -14.74 15.13 14.82
CA VAL A 67 -15.62 16.30 14.68
C VAL A 67 -17.08 15.90 14.90
N SER A 68 -17.89 16.77 15.49
CA SER A 68 -19.33 16.53 15.59
C SER A 68 -20.00 16.64 14.21
N ARG A 69 -21.16 15.97 14.01
CA ARG A 69 -21.93 16.09 12.75
C ARG A 69 -22.26 17.54 12.41
N THR A 70 -22.77 18.29 13.38
CA THR A 70 -23.12 19.71 13.22
C THR A 70 -21.92 20.57 12.84
N GLU A 71 -20.78 20.37 13.51
CA GLU A 71 -19.57 21.12 13.17
C GLU A 71 -19.03 20.73 11.79
N TYR A 72 -19.02 19.44 11.43
CA TYR A 72 -18.62 18.99 10.09
C TYR A 72 -19.47 19.66 8.99
N VAL A 73 -20.79 19.66 9.15
CA VAL A 73 -21.73 20.29 8.20
C VAL A 73 -21.41 21.78 8.06
N ASN A 74 -21.33 22.49 9.19
CA ASN A 74 -21.22 23.95 9.21
C ASN A 74 -19.83 24.48 8.84
N SER A 75 -18.76 23.77 9.22
CA SER A 75 -17.38 24.21 9.06
C SER A 75 -16.71 23.67 7.79
N LEU A 76 -17.17 22.55 7.23
CA LEU A 76 -16.53 21.88 6.10
C LEU A 76 -17.50 21.60 4.95
N GLN A 77 -18.54 20.77 5.15
CA GLN A 77 -19.39 20.26 4.05
C GLN A 77 -20.11 21.37 3.27
N GLU A 78 -20.87 22.22 3.97
CA GLU A 78 -21.63 23.30 3.36
C GLU A 78 -20.73 24.44 2.83
N PRO A 79 -19.69 24.90 3.56
CA PRO A 79 -18.70 25.83 3.02
C PRO A 79 -18.01 25.33 1.75
N LEU A 80 -17.63 24.05 1.70
CA LEU A 80 -17.02 23.44 0.52
C LEU A 80 -18.00 23.45 -0.66
N LEU A 81 -19.25 23.01 -0.44
CA LEU A 81 -20.27 23.04 -1.49
C LEU A 81 -20.48 24.45 -2.06
N ARG A 82 -20.51 25.48 -1.20
CA ARG A 82 -20.60 26.88 -1.63
C ARG A 82 -19.37 27.31 -2.44
N ALA A 83 -18.17 26.95 -2.01
CA ALA A 83 -16.93 27.27 -2.72
C ALA A 83 -16.88 26.63 -4.11
N LEU A 84 -17.21 25.34 -4.22
CA LEU A 84 -17.26 24.60 -5.50
C LEU A 84 -18.24 25.21 -6.50
N ARG A 85 -19.39 25.72 -6.02
CA ARG A 85 -20.38 26.42 -6.85
C ARG A 85 -19.89 27.82 -7.26
N LYS A 86 -19.31 28.58 -6.33
CA LYS A 86 -18.75 29.92 -6.58
C LYS A 86 -17.70 29.87 -7.70
N GLU A 87 -16.80 28.90 -7.64
CA GLU A 87 -15.74 28.69 -8.64
C GLU A 87 -16.21 27.98 -9.92
N ARG A 88 -17.53 27.71 -10.04
CA ARG A 88 -18.13 27.03 -11.19
C ARG A 88 -17.46 25.70 -11.52
N LEU A 89 -17.01 24.98 -10.48
CA LEU A 89 -16.41 23.66 -10.58
C LEU A 89 -17.50 22.59 -10.71
N TRP A 90 -18.66 22.81 -10.09
CA TRP A 90 -19.84 21.93 -10.17
C TRP A 90 -21.09 22.67 -10.62
N ARG A 91 -21.96 21.93 -11.32
CA ARG A 91 -23.35 22.33 -11.61
C ARG A 91 -24.30 21.22 -11.19
N PHE A 92 -25.31 21.58 -10.39
CA PHE A 92 -26.41 20.69 -10.03
C PHE A 92 -27.50 20.70 -11.10
N GLY A 93 -28.19 19.57 -11.25
CA GLY A 93 -29.32 19.41 -12.14
C GLY A 93 -30.24 18.27 -11.66
N LYS A 94 -31.49 18.33 -12.10
CA LYS A 94 -32.48 17.28 -11.83
C LYS A 94 -32.30 16.12 -12.81
N VAL A 95 -32.22 14.90 -12.30
CA VAL A 95 -32.14 13.67 -13.09
C VAL A 95 -33.29 12.76 -12.70
N THR A 96 -34.01 12.24 -13.70
CA THR A 96 -35.15 11.35 -13.50
C THR A 96 -34.72 9.91 -13.71
N PHE A 97 -34.77 9.08 -12.67
CA PHE A 97 -34.61 7.64 -12.83
C PHE A 97 -35.94 7.00 -13.20
N ARG A 98 -36.00 6.37 -14.37
CA ARG A 98 -37.17 5.58 -14.78
C ARG A 98 -37.20 4.31 -13.93
N THR A 99 -38.31 4.06 -13.25
CA THR A 99 -38.53 2.76 -12.61
C THR A 99 -38.95 1.74 -13.67
N THR A 100 -38.58 0.47 -13.47
CA THR A 100 -38.89 -0.62 -14.40
C THR A 100 -40.36 -1.04 -14.40
N ASN A 101 -41.18 -0.56 -13.46
CA ASN A 101 -42.54 -1.07 -13.21
C ASN A 101 -43.65 -0.01 -13.33
N GLY A 102 -43.46 1.05 -14.12
CA GLY A 102 -44.51 2.07 -14.33
C GLY A 102 -44.77 3.02 -13.13
N ALA A 103 -43.97 2.93 -12.06
CA ALA A 103 -44.00 3.91 -10.98
C ALA A 103 -43.36 5.24 -11.43
N PRO A 104 -43.84 6.39 -10.90
CA PRO A 104 -43.28 7.70 -11.23
C PRO A 104 -41.77 7.70 -10.98
N GLY A 105 -41.01 8.14 -11.98
CA GLY A 105 -39.57 8.15 -11.88
C GLY A 105 -39.10 9.01 -10.71
N ARG A 106 -38.15 8.51 -9.91
CA ARG A 106 -37.59 9.30 -8.80
C ARG A 106 -36.73 10.41 -9.39
N VAL A 107 -37.14 11.65 -9.17
CA VAL A 107 -36.34 12.83 -9.52
C VAL A 107 -35.39 13.08 -8.37
N ILE A 108 -34.09 13.07 -8.65
CA ILE A 108 -33.06 13.50 -7.71
C ILE A 108 -32.35 14.72 -8.26
N GLU A 109 -31.85 15.57 -7.37
CA GLU A 109 -30.92 16.62 -7.74
C GLU A 109 -29.50 16.16 -7.40
N LYS A 110 -28.61 16.18 -8.38
CA LYS A 110 -27.19 15.79 -8.22
C LYS A 110 -26.29 16.65 -9.10
N VAL A 111 -24.98 16.51 -8.95
CA VAL A 111 -24.01 17.10 -9.89
C VAL A 111 -24.22 16.48 -11.29
N VAL A 112 -24.36 17.35 -12.30
CA VAL A 112 -24.56 16.98 -13.73
C VAL A 112 -23.44 17.51 -14.62
N ALA A 113 -22.54 18.34 -14.09
CA ALA A 113 -21.30 18.72 -14.75
C ALA A 113 -20.22 19.00 -13.70
N SER A 114 -19.00 18.53 -13.96
CA SER A 114 -17.85 18.70 -13.07
C SER A 114 -16.59 19.09 -13.83
N LYS A 115 -15.75 19.95 -13.22
CA LYS A 115 -14.37 20.24 -13.65
C LYS A 115 -13.31 19.59 -12.76
N ILE A 116 -13.76 18.85 -11.75
CA ILE A 116 -12.92 18.18 -10.76
C ILE A 116 -13.36 16.73 -10.64
N ARG A 117 -12.43 15.86 -10.26
CA ARG A 117 -12.70 14.46 -9.92
C ARG A 117 -12.17 14.12 -8.53
N TYR A 118 -11.22 14.89 -8.03
CA TYR A 118 -10.50 14.61 -6.79
C TYR A 118 -10.64 15.72 -5.77
N ALA A 119 -10.67 15.35 -4.50
CA ALA A 119 -10.48 16.26 -3.37
C ALA A 119 -9.35 15.75 -2.48
N VAL A 120 -8.40 16.64 -2.17
CA VAL A 120 -7.26 16.37 -1.31
C VAL A 120 -7.48 17.08 0.02
N LEU A 121 -7.65 16.30 1.09
CA LEU A 121 -7.71 16.83 2.46
C LEU A 121 -6.29 16.91 3.01
N CYS A 122 -5.85 18.09 3.42
CA CYS A 122 -4.51 18.28 3.98
C CYS A 122 -4.49 18.08 5.50
N TYR A 123 -3.28 17.89 6.02
CA TYR A 123 -2.96 17.73 7.44
C TYR A 123 -3.82 18.63 8.33
N GLY A 124 -4.51 18.08 9.31
CA GLY A 124 -5.36 18.86 10.22
C GLY A 124 -6.84 18.93 9.88
N ILE A 125 -7.28 18.44 8.72
CA ILE A 125 -8.72 18.22 8.48
C ILE A 125 -9.19 17.05 9.36
N PRO A 126 -10.37 17.13 10.02
CA PRO A 126 -10.85 16.05 10.87
C PRO A 126 -10.88 14.70 10.14
N LEU A 127 -10.61 13.63 10.87
CA LEU A 127 -10.51 12.27 10.35
C LEU A 127 -11.88 11.59 10.29
N LYS A 128 -12.65 11.73 11.38
CA LYS A 128 -13.93 11.04 11.55
C LYS A 128 -14.99 11.93 12.18
N ILE A 129 -16.23 11.66 11.81
CA ILE A 129 -17.42 12.33 12.32
C ILE A 129 -17.98 11.47 13.43
N ALA A 130 -18.19 12.04 14.61
CA ALA A 130 -18.78 11.36 15.74
C ALA A 130 -20.22 10.93 15.46
N GLU A 131 -20.66 9.88 16.17
CA GLU A 131 -22.06 9.48 16.21
C GLU A 131 -22.91 10.64 16.73
N ASP A 132 -24.04 10.86 16.07
CA ASP A 132 -25.07 11.80 16.51
C ASP A 132 -26.33 11.04 16.93
N PRO A 133 -26.56 10.82 18.23
CA PRO A 133 -27.72 10.08 18.72
C PRO A 133 -29.04 10.85 18.54
N SER A 134 -28.98 12.13 18.21
CA SER A 134 -30.18 12.94 17.95
C SER A 134 -30.69 12.79 16.51
N LEU A 135 -29.85 12.26 15.60
CA LEU A 135 -30.18 12.07 14.21
C LEU A 135 -31.05 10.83 14.02
N HIS A 136 -32.37 11.03 13.93
CA HIS A 136 -33.33 9.96 13.66
C HIS A 136 -33.83 10.05 12.23
N GLN A 137 -33.45 9.10 11.38
CA GLN A 137 -33.88 9.12 9.98
C GLN A 137 -34.95 8.06 9.65
N PRO A 138 -35.93 8.40 8.79
CA PRO A 138 -36.93 7.44 8.35
C PRO A 138 -36.28 6.24 7.65
N GLY A 139 -36.57 5.03 8.13
CA GLY A 139 -36.08 3.79 7.54
C GLY A 139 -34.88 3.15 8.23
N ALA A 140 -34.27 3.81 9.23
CA ALA A 140 -33.18 3.23 10.04
C ALA A 140 -33.58 1.89 10.69
N GLY A 141 -34.84 1.74 11.10
CA GLY A 141 -35.38 0.49 11.66
C GLY A 141 -35.36 -0.71 10.70
N ARG A 142 -35.16 -0.50 9.39
CA ARG A 142 -35.01 -1.58 8.39
C ARG A 142 -33.60 -2.15 8.36
N LEU A 143 -32.62 -1.44 8.89
CA LEU A 143 -31.24 -1.91 9.00
C LEU A 143 -31.10 -2.86 10.20
N PRO A 144 -30.22 -3.88 10.11
CA PRO A 144 -29.77 -4.63 11.28
C PRO A 144 -29.24 -3.69 12.37
N THR A 145 -29.45 -4.03 13.64
CA THR A 145 -29.12 -3.16 14.79
C THR A 145 -27.68 -2.64 14.74
N MET A 146 -26.72 -3.50 14.38
CA MET A 146 -25.30 -3.13 14.27
C MET A 146 -24.99 -2.05 13.21
N PHE A 147 -25.91 -1.79 12.27
CA PHE A 147 -25.75 -0.78 11.22
C PHE A 147 -26.64 0.45 11.43
N ARG A 148 -27.35 0.56 12.56
CA ARG A 148 -28.15 1.74 12.91
C ARG A 148 -27.28 2.79 13.58
N ARG A 149 -26.26 3.23 12.86
CA ARG A 149 -25.21 4.13 13.31
C ARG A 149 -24.84 5.07 12.17
N ASN A 150 -24.42 6.28 12.50
CA ASN A 150 -24.27 7.35 11.51
C ASN A 150 -22.88 7.97 11.48
N GLU A 151 -21.97 7.62 12.39
CA GLU A 151 -20.56 7.96 12.33
C GLU A 151 -19.90 7.45 11.04
N ALA A 152 -18.93 8.21 10.53
CA ALA A 152 -18.22 7.88 9.31
C ALA A 152 -16.85 8.58 9.29
N SER A 153 -15.95 8.10 8.45
CA SER A 153 -14.78 8.89 8.07
C SER A 153 -15.20 10.13 7.28
N VAL A 154 -14.50 11.24 7.49
CA VAL A 154 -14.73 12.49 6.75
C VAL A 154 -14.49 12.28 5.25
N ASP A 155 -13.51 11.45 4.88
CA ASP A 155 -13.19 11.11 3.50
C ASP A 155 -14.38 10.44 2.80
N SER A 156 -14.96 9.41 3.44
CA SER A 156 -16.09 8.65 2.88
C SER A 156 -17.39 9.46 2.88
N GLU A 157 -17.60 10.34 3.86
CA GLU A 157 -18.73 11.27 3.89
C GLU A 157 -18.63 12.32 2.76
N LEU A 158 -17.42 12.83 2.47
CA LEU A 158 -17.21 13.74 1.34
C LEU A 158 -17.27 13.03 -0.01
N ALA A 159 -16.97 11.72 -0.08
CA ALA A 159 -16.97 10.97 -1.33
C ALA A 159 -18.35 10.94 -2.02
N TRP A 160 -19.45 10.98 -1.26
CA TRP A 160 -20.81 11.04 -1.82
C TRP A 160 -21.39 12.47 -1.91
N LEU A 161 -20.60 13.51 -1.58
CA LEU A 161 -21.02 14.92 -1.67
C LEU A 161 -21.69 15.33 -3.01
N PRO A 162 -21.33 14.78 -4.18
CA PRO A 162 -22.04 15.08 -5.43
C PRO A 162 -23.55 14.72 -5.41
N MET A 163 -23.96 13.86 -4.48
CA MET A 163 -25.32 13.38 -4.27
C MET A 163 -26.02 14.01 -3.05
N ILE A 164 -25.43 15.03 -2.42
CA ILE A 164 -25.93 15.62 -1.17
C ILE A 164 -27.40 16.07 -1.22
N ARG A 165 -27.90 16.52 -2.38
CA ARG A 165 -29.30 16.95 -2.56
C ARG A 165 -30.28 15.82 -2.86
N ALA A 166 -29.80 14.57 -2.90
CA ALA A 166 -30.66 13.39 -3.06
C ALA A 166 -31.30 12.96 -1.72
N HIS A 167 -30.93 13.60 -0.61
CA HIS A 167 -31.45 13.33 0.75
C HIS A 167 -31.34 11.84 1.10
N ILE A 168 -30.15 11.28 0.89
CA ILE A 168 -29.85 9.88 1.18
C ILE A 168 -29.74 9.72 2.70
N PRO A 169 -30.33 8.67 3.30
CA PRO A 169 -30.13 8.39 4.72
C PRO A 169 -28.65 8.18 5.05
N LEU A 170 -28.17 8.66 6.19
CA LEU A 170 -26.81 8.53 6.70
C LEU A 170 -26.64 7.32 7.64
N ASP A 171 -27.73 6.69 8.06
CA ASP A 171 -27.66 5.47 8.87
C ASP A 171 -27.08 4.32 8.03
N GLY A 172 -25.98 3.75 8.52
CA GLY A 172 -25.33 2.59 7.94
C GLY A 172 -24.51 2.87 6.68
N PRO A 173 -23.89 1.83 6.11
CA PRO A 173 -23.06 1.98 4.92
C PRO A 173 -23.90 2.31 3.69
N LEU A 174 -23.53 3.36 2.96
CA LEU A 174 -24.09 3.64 1.65
C LEU A 174 -23.47 2.73 0.60
N ARG A 175 -24.26 2.11 -0.26
CA ARG A 175 -23.72 1.29 -1.36
C ARG A 175 -22.85 2.16 -2.28
N ASN A 176 -21.60 1.75 -2.49
CA ASN A 176 -20.77 2.31 -3.55
C ASN A 176 -21.14 1.71 -4.91
N TRP A 177 -21.79 2.47 -5.78
CA TRP A 177 -22.12 2.05 -7.15
C TRP A 177 -20.92 1.98 -8.09
N CYS A 178 -19.78 2.57 -7.70
CA CYS A 178 -18.51 2.47 -8.42
C CYS A 178 -17.65 1.27 -7.98
N TYR A 179 -18.12 0.46 -7.02
CA TYR A 179 -17.40 -0.74 -6.61
C TYR A 179 -17.21 -1.70 -7.78
N GLY A 180 -15.96 -2.10 -8.05
CA GLY A 180 -15.61 -3.05 -9.11
C GLY A 180 -15.54 -2.47 -10.52
N VAL A 181 -15.76 -1.17 -10.74
CA VAL A 181 -15.70 -0.58 -12.10
C VAL A 181 -14.33 -0.79 -12.75
N THR A 182 -14.33 -1.07 -14.04
CA THR A 182 -13.12 -1.28 -14.85
C THR A 182 -12.78 -0.10 -15.75
N ASN A 183 -13.74 0.81 -15.99
CA ASN A 183 -13.51 2.06 -16.71
C ASN A 183 -13.43 3.22 -15.69
N ALA A 184 -12.30 3.92 -15.66
CA ALA A 184 -12.04 5.04 -14.76
C ALA A 184 -12.99 6.22 -14.97
N GLU A 185 -13.60 6.37 -16.15
CA GLU A 185 -14.58 7.44 -16.43
C GLU A 185 -15.85 7.34 -15.58
N TRP A 186 -16.15 6.15 -15.04
CA TRP A 186 -17.25 6.00 -14.07
C TRP A 186 -16.96 6.69 -12.74
N LEU A 187 -15.69 6.91 -12.42
CA LEU A 187 -15.22 7.57 -11.20
C LEU A 187 -15.20 9.09 -11.43
N ASP A 188 -16.39 9.67 -11.48
CA ASP A 188 -16.62 11.08 -11.75
C ASP A 188 -17.79 11.64 -10.90
N PRO A 189 -17.74 12.91 -10.46
CA PRO A 189 -18.83 13.50 -9.67
C PRO A 189 -20.19 13.51 -10.35
N THR A 190 -20.26 13.53 -11.69
CA THR A 190 -21.51 13.39 -12.43
C THR A 190 -22.14 12.01 -12.28
N ASN A 191 -21.34 11.01 -11.95
CA ASN A 191 -21.78 9.67 -11.55
C ASN A 191 -21.97 9.52 -10.04
N GLY A 192 -21.88 10.62 -9.28
CA GLY A 192 -22.22 10.65 -7.86
C GLY A 192 -21.06 10.38 -6.90
N ILE A 193 -19.82 10.31 -7.38
CA ILE A 193 -18.64 10.05 -6.55
C ILE A 193 -17.57 11.14 -6.71
N LEU A 194 -17.07 11.66 -5.59
CA LEU A 194 -15.89 12.50 -5.50
C LEU A 194 -14.74 11.63 -4.96
N LEU A 195 -13.60 11.60 -5.64
CA LEU A 195 -12.46 10.79 -5.22
C LEU A 195 -11.67 11.53 -4.14
N VAL A 196 -12.00 11.26 -2.88
CA VAL A 196 -11.37 11.89 -1.72
C VAL A 196 -10.16 11.09 -1.28
N ALA A 197 -9.04 11.77 -1.05
CA ALA A 197 -7.89 11.22 -0.35
C ALA A 197 -7.30 12.31 0.55
N ARG A 198 -6.50 11.92 1.54
CA ARG A 198 -5.84 12.86 2.44
C ARG A 198 -4.32 12.77 2.40
N LEU A 199 -3.68 13.93 2.51
CA LEU A 199 -2.28 14.10 2.84
C LEU A 199 -2.22 14.45 4.33
N ASP A 200 -2.17 13.42 5.16
CA ASP A 200 -2.15 13.51 6.62
C ASP A 200 -1.20 12.45 7.17
N GLY A 201 -0.89 12.51 8.45
CA GLY A 201 0.04 11.59 9.11
C GLY A 201 0.50 12.14 10.45
N PRO A 202 1.46 11.47 11.12
CA PRO A 202 1.94 11.91 12.43
C PRO A 202 2.48 13.34 12.46
N THR A 203 2.99 13.84 11.34
CA THR A 203 3.47 15.22 11.20
C THR A 203 3.11 15.80 9.82
N ALA A 204 3.08 17.13 9.72
CA ALA A 204 2.92 17.82 8.44
C ALA A 204 4.03 17.46 7.43
N ALA A 205 5.27 17.25 7.89
CA ALA A 205 6.38 16.85 7.04
C ALA A 205 6.17 15.43 6.44
N ILE A 206 5.62 14.50 7.22
CA ILE A 206 5.23 13.18 6.69
C ILE A 206 4.13 13.34 5.64
N ALA A 207 3.13 14.17 5.90
CA ALA A 207 2.03 14.44 4.97
C ALA A 207 2.50 15.05 3.64
N GLU A 208 3.40 16.04 3.67
CA GLU A 208 4.07 16.60 2.50
C GLU A 208 4.85 15.52 1.73
N GLY A 209 5.63 14.70 2.44
CA GLY A 209 6.45 13.66 1.83
C GLY A 209 5.66 12.57 1.08
N LEU A 210 4.34 12.43 1.30
CA LEU A 210 3.52 11.46 0.58
C LEU A 210 3.45 11.77 -0.93
N VAL A 211 3.28 13.04 -1.30
CA VAL A 211 3.27 13.45 -2.72
C VAL A 211 4.65 13.34 -3.35
N ASP A 212 5.70 13.65 -2.60
CA ASP A 212 7.08 13.56 -3.11
C ASP A 212 7.47 12.12 -3.47
N LYS A 213 7.17 11.18 -2.57
CA LYS A 213 7.38 9.75 -2.81
C LYS A 213 6.52 9.24 -3.97
N ALA A 214 5.27 9.70 -4.08
CA ALA A 214 4.38 9.37 -5.19
C ALA A 214 4.91 9.88 -6.55
N LEU A 215 5.41 11.11 -6.60
CA LEU A 215 6.02 11.69 -7.81
C LEU A 215 7.33 11.00 -8.16
N GLN A 216 8.16 10.67 -7.17
CA GLN A 216 9.37 9.89 -7.37
C GLN A 216 9.05 8.54 -8.02
N ALA A 217 8.13 7.77 -7.45
CA ALA A 217 7.73 6.47 -7.98
C ALA A 217 6.99 6.58 -9.33
N GLY A 218 6.21 7.64 -9.56
CA GLY A 218 5.59 7.90 -10.86
C GLY A 218 6.62 8.15 -11.98
N ARG A 219 7.80 8.70 -11.62
CA ARG A 219 8.93 8.86 -12.55
C ARG A 219 9.72 7.56 -12.73
N GLN A 220 10.05 6.91 -11.63
CA GLN A 220 11.06 5.84 -11.58
C GLN A 220 10.47 4.43 -11.64
N GLY A 221 9.17 4.26 -11.39
CA GLY A 221 8.49 2.97 -11.22
C GLY A 221 8.35 2.57 -9.74
N LEU A 222 7.49 1.58 -9.47
CA LEU A 222 7.32 0.96 -8.15
C LEU A 222 8.08 -0.37 -8.10
N TRP A 223 9.13 -0.41 -7.28
CA TRP A 223 10.07 -1.53 -7.17
C TRP A 223 10.17 -2.05 -5.76
N GLY A 224 10.67 -3.28 -5.61
CA GLY A 224 10.83 -3.96 -4.33
C GLY A 224 10.12 -5.31 -4.29
N ARG A 225 9.92 -5.82 -3.07
CA ARG A 225 9.26 -7.09 -2.76
C ARG A 225 7.81 -6.85 -2.32
N ALA A 226 6.98 -7.88 -2.48
CA ALA A 226 5.59 -7.86 -2.04
C ALA A 226 5.37 -8.86 -0.91
N TYR A 227 4.82 -8.42 0.21
CA TYR A 227 4.63 -9.23 1.42
C TYR A 227 3.14 -9.31 1.77
N PHE A 228 2.65 -10.52 2.00
CA PHE A 228 1.24 -10.75 2.33
C PHE A 228 1.15 -11.64 3.56
N ASP A 229 0.34 -11.21 4.52
CA ASP A 229 0.20 -11.82 5.83
C ASP A 229 -1.26 -12.27 6.01
N ALA A 230 -1.52 -13.54 5.75
CA ALA A 230 -2.82 -14.19 5.86
C ALA A 230 -2.84 -15.11 7.09
N ARG A 231 -4.02 -15.54 7.52
CA ARG A 231 -4.23 -16.28 8.77
C ARG A 231 -4.40 -17.79 8.60
N GLY A 232 -4.38 -18.29 7.37
CA GLY A 232 -4.56 -19.72 7.05
C GLY A 232 -5.98 -20.22 7.26
N LEU A 233 -6.98 -19.34 7.13
CA LEU A 233 -8.39 -19.67 7.32
C LEU A 233 -8.91 -20.51 6.15
N GLN A 234 -9.77 -21.48 6.49
CA GLN A 234 -10.37 -22.38 5.51
C GLN A 234 -11.64 -21.80 4.89
N PRO A 235 -11.95 -22.13 3.60
CA PRO A 235 -13.23 -21.79 3.00
C PRO A 235 -14.41 -22.24 3.86
N GLY A 236 -15.35 -21.34 4.15
CA GLY A 236 -16.50 -21.59 5.02
C GLY A 236 -16.36 -21.03 6.44
N SER A 237 -15.16 -20.61 6.86
CA SER A 237 -15.00 -19.78 8.06
C SER A 237 -15.68 -18.43 7.88
N GLU A 238 -16.32 -17.91 8.93
CA GLU A 238 -16.98 -16.59 8.94
C GLU A 238 -16.07 -15.46 8.43
N TYR A 239 -14.78 -15.52 8.79
CA TYR A 239 -13.79 -14.51 8.44
C TYR A 239 -12.96 -14.86 7.20
N TYR A 240 -13.27 -15.95 6.49
CA TYR A 240 -12.50 -16.37 5.31
C TYR A 240 -12.37 -15.29 4.23
N LEU A 241 -13.32 -14.35 4.18
CA LEU A 241 -13.25 -13.18 3.29
C LEU A 241 -11.93 -12.41 3.45
N GLY A 242 -11.42 -12.23 4.67
CA GLY A 242 -10.16 -11.53 4.94
C GLY A 242 -8.97 -12.23 4.28
N ASP A 243 -8.81 -13.53 4.52
CA ASP A 243 -7.78 -14.34 3.88
C ASP A 243 -7.90 -14.32 2.36
N ARG A 244 -9.12 -14.43 1.84
CA ARG A 244 -9.37 -14.44 0.40
C ARG A 244 -8.88 -13.16 -0.28
N ILE A 245 -9.10 -11.98 0.30
CA ILE A 245 -8.66 -10.72 -0.29
C ILE A 245 -7.14 -10.52 -0.17
N ILE A 246 -6.52 -10.93 0.94
CA ILE A 246 -5.05 -10.88 1.10
C ILE A 246 -4.36 -11.84 0.11
N LEU A 247 -4.81 -13.10 0.03
CA LEU A 247 -4.25 -14.11 -0.87
C LEU A 247 -4.50 -13.77 -2.35
N GLY A 248 -5.66 -13.18 -2.67
CA GLY A 248 -5.96 -12.67 -4.01
C GLY A 248 -4.99 -11.57 -4.43
N ALA A 249 -4.70 -10.63 -3.52
CA ALA A 249 -3.71 -9.57 -3.73
C ALA A 249 -2.30 -10.15 -3.96
N ALA A 250 -1.92 -11.19 -3.20
CA ALA A 250 -0.66 -11.90 -3.41
C ALA A 250 -0.56 -12.55 -4.80
N GLY A 251 -1.64 -13.17 -5.27
CA GLY A 251 -1.74 -13.74 -6.61
C GLY A 251 -1.52 -12.70 -7.71
N ILE A 252 -2.14 -11.52 -7.56
CA ILE A 252 -1.96 -10.40 -8.49
C ILE A 252 -0.51 -9.89 -8.47
N ALA A 253 0.08 -9.68 -7.29
CA ALA A 253 1.47 -9.24 -7.18
C ALA A 253 2.45 -10.21 -7.86
N ARG A 254 2.26 -11.53 -7.66
CA ARG A 254 3.04 -12.56 -8.37
C ARG A 254 2.85 -12.48 -9.88
N ALA A 255 1.61 -12.36 -10.34
CA ALA A 255 1.30 -12.26 -11.78
C ALA A 255 1.93 -11.02 -12.42
N LEU A 256 2.09 -9.93 -11.66
CA LEU A 256 2.80 -8.72 -12.07
C LEU A 256 4.33 -8.85 -12.04
N GLY A 257 4.88 -9.96 -11.53
CA GLY A 257 6.31 -10.25 -11.47
C GLY A 257 7.03 -9.73 -10.22
N TYR A 258 6.31 -9.27 -9.20
CA TYR A 258 6.94 -8.95 -7.91
C TYR A 258 7.51 -10.22 -7.27
N GLU A 259 8.62 -10.07 -6.55
CA GLU A 259 9.09 -11.12 -5.65
C GLU A 259 8.14 -11.16 -4.45
N THR A 260 7.26 -12.17 -4.42
CA THR A 260 6.15 -12.22 -3.48
C THR A 260 6.37 -13.26 -2.40
N VAL A 261 6.30 -12.82 -1.14
CA VAL A 261 6.29 -13.68 0.05
C VAL A 261 4.89 -13.69 0.64
N VAL A 262 4.40 -14.88 1.00
CA VAL A 262 3.13 -15.06 1.69
C VAL A 262 3.39 -15.83 2.96
N ASP A 263 2.93 -15.27 4.08
CA ASP A 263 2.72 -16.00 5.32
C ASP A 263 1.24 -16.37 5.40
N ASP A 264 0.95 -17.64 5.68
CA ASP A 264 -0.39 -18.19 5.84
C ASP A 264 -0.60 -18.80 7.23
N GLN A 265 0.24 -18.41 8.19
CA GLN A 265 0.13 -18.83 9.58
C GLN A 265 -0.82 -17.91 10.37
N PRO A 266 -1.48 -18.41 11.43
CA PRO A 266 -2.40 -17.59 12.23
C PRO A 266 -1.77 -16.35 12.87
N ALA A 267 -0.45 -16.37 13.11
CA ALA A 267 0.30 -15.25 13.69
C ALA A 267 0.86 -14.36 12.58
N THR A 268 0.86 -13.05 12.81
CA THR A 268 1.47 -12.08 11.89
C THR A 268 2.97 -12.28 11.76
N PHE A 269 3.55 -11.71 10.69
CA PHE A 269 5.01 -11.74 10.48
C PHE A 269 5.75 -11.32 11.75
N SER A 270 6.70 -12.15 12.19
CA SER A 270 7.56 -11.80 13.33
C SER A 270 8.38 -10.54 13.05
N ALA A 271 8.66 -9.74 14.08
CA ALA A 271 9.62 -8.62 13.98
C ALA A 271 11.03 -9.08 13.56
N ALA A 272 11.36 -10.36 13.77
CA ALA A 272 12.60 -10.96 13.31
C ALA A 272 12.58 -11.35 11.82
N PHE A 273 11.43 -11.30 11.15
CA PHE A 273 11.35 -11.63 9.73
C PHE A 273 12.00 -10.50 8.91
N PRO A 274 13.04 -10.80 8.11
CA PRO A 274 13.85 -9.77 7.45
C PRO A 274 13.15 -9.19 6.20
N MET A 275 12.21 -8.29 6.45
CA MET A 275 11.37 -7.67 5.43
C MET A 275 12.12 -6.50 4.77
N SER A 276 12.77 -6.76 3.63
CA SER A 276 13.53 -5.75 2.88
C SER A 276 12.77 -5.16 1.70
N GLN A 277 13.07 -3.90 1.42
CA GLN A 277 12.71 -3.19 0.19
C GLN A 277 11.23 -3.41 -0.19
N ILE A 278 10.32 -3.04 0.71
CA ILE A 278 8.88 -3.30 0.61
C ILE A 278 8.26 -2.39 -0.44
N ALA A 279 7.70 -2.98 -1.49
CA ALA A 279 6.88 -2.28 -2.49
C ALA A 279 5.37 -2.38 -2.16
N ILE A 280 4.95 -3.56 -1.70
CA ILE A 280 3.55 -3.87 -1.43
C ILE A 280 3.50 -4.66 -0.12
N TYR A 281 2.65 -4.23 0.80
CA TYR A 281 2.27 -5.00 1.98
C TYR A 281 0.75 -5.09 2.11
N ALA A 282 0.22 -6.27 2.40
CA ALA A 282 -1.14 -6.42 2.89
C ALA A 282 -1.23 -7.53 3.95
N GLY A 283 -1.76 -7.23 5.14
CA GLY A 283 -1.83 -8.21 6.23
C GLY A 283 -3.08 -8.11 7.11
N TRP A 284 -3.28 -9.08 8.01
CA TRP A 284 -4.32 -9.06 9.07
C TRP A 284 -4.05 -10.13 10.15
N TYR A 285 -4.52 -10.05 11.40
CA TYR A 285 -5.52 -9.16 12.01
C TYR A 285 -5.07 -8.77 13.44
N ASP A 286 -4.01 -7.98 13.55
CA ASP A 286 -3.57 -7.41 14.83
C ASP A 286 -4.14 -6.00 14.99
N GLU A 287 -4.50 -5.62 16.22
CA GLU A 287 -5.10 -4.31 16.49
C GLU A 287 -4.10 -3.15 16.33
N ASP A 288 -2.93 -3.32 16.95
CA ASP A 288 -1.82 -2.39 16.90
C ASP A 288 -0.72 -2.90 15.96
N VAL A 289 0.07 -1.96 15.46
CA VAL A 289 1.22 -2.25 14.62
C VAL A 289 2.13 -3.30 15.26
N SER A 290 2.38 -4.37 14.51
CA SER A 290 3.16 -5.51 14.97
C SER A 290 4.24 -5.91 13.97
N GLY A 291 4.98 -6.98 14.28
CA GLY A 291 5.93 -7.56 13.36
C GLY A 291 7.06 -6.61 12.94
N PRO A 292 7.53 -6.66 11.67
CA PRO A 292 8.56 -5.77 11.16
C PRO A 292 8.17 -4.30 11.24
N PHE A 293 6.86 -3.99 11.28
CA PHE A 293 6.36 -2.63 11.41
C PHE A 293 6.39 -2.12 12.84
N SER A 294 6.79 -2.91 13.83
CA SER A 294 7.12 -2.38 15.17
C SER A 294 8.49 -1.69 15.20
N LEU A 295 9.38 -2.03 14.26
CA LEU A 295 10.75 -1.52 14.20
C LEU A 295 10.81 -0.04 13.82
N THR A 296 11.85 0.65 14.31
CA THR A 296 12.08 2.08 14.00
C THR A 296 12.37 2.29 12.52
N ASN A 297 13.14 1.39 11.90
CA ASN A 297 13.51 1.47 10.51
C ASN A 297 12.82 0.34 9.75
N VAL A 298 12.03 0.71 8.75
CA VAL A 298 11.38 -0.23 7.82
C VAL A 298 11.75 0.18 6.41
N GLU A 299 12.15 -0.78 5.59
CA GLU A 299 12.65 -0.51 4.24
C GLU A 299 11.52 -0.34 3.22
N PHE A 300 10.59 0.59 3.46
CA PHE A 300 9.60 0.96 2.43
C PHE A 300 10.29 1.61 1.23
N MET A 301 9.99 1.11 0.03
CA MET A 301 10.46 1.70 -1.22
C MET A 301 9.63 2.94 -1.56
N PRO A 302 10.19 3.96 -2.24
CA PRO A 302 9.41 5.07 -2.76
C PRO A 302 8.26 4.54 -3.63
N GLY A 303 7.05 5.00 -3.36
CA GLY A 303 5.84 4.52 -4.01
C GLY A 303 5.14 3.34 -3.32
N ALA A 304 5.70 2.82 -2.22
CA ALA A 304 5.15 1.64 -1.56
C ALA A 304 3.70 1.84 -1.10
N PHE A 305 2.91 0.79 -1.27
CA PHE A 305 1.56 0.66 -0.72
C PHE A 305 1.59 -0.34 0.45
N ALA A 306 0.95 0.00 1.56
CA ALA A 306 0.77 -0.91 2.69
C ALA A 306 -0.67 -0.87 3.20
N TYR A 307 -1.22 -2.00 3.61
CA TYR A 307 -2.55 -2.10 4.20
C TYR A 307 -2.55 -3.17 5.29
N HIS A 308 -3.19 -2.89 6.43
CA HIS A 308 -3.48 -3.92 7.41
C HIS A 308 -4.97 -3.93 7.69
N LEU A 309 -5.61 -5.07 7.44
CA LEU A 309 -7.02 -5.25 7.71
C LEU A 309 -7.18 -5.38 9.22
N HIS A 310 -7.69 -4.31 9.83
CA HIS A 310 -8.19 -4.29 11.19
C HIS A 310 -9.30 -3.23 11.28
N SER A 311 -10.31 -3.45 12.13
CA SER A 311 -11.46 -2.55 12.28
C SER A 311 -11.06 -1.11 12.62
N TYR A 312 -10.03 -0.95 13.43
CA TYR A 312 -9.57 0.35 13.93
C TYR A 312 -8.20 0.75 13.34
N SER A 313 -7.81 0.17 12.19
CA SER A 313 -6.48 0.39 11.59
C SER A 313 -6.13 1.86 11.35
N ALA A 314 -7.12 2.72 11.19
CA ALA A 314 -7.00 4.17 11.07
C ALA A 314 -7.79 4.93 12.15
N ALA A 315 -8.00 4.36 13.34
CA ALA A 315 -8.69 5.08 14.41
C ALA A 315 -7.98 6.39 14.81
N THR A 316 -6.67 6.47 14.55
CA THR A 316 -5.89 7.69 14.37
C THR A 316 -4.96 7.54 13.16
N VAL A 317 -4.65 8.65 12.47
CA VAL A 317 -3.57 8.71 11.46
C VAL A 317 -2.40 9.57 11.94
N ARG A 318 -2.58 10.29 13.06
CA ARG A 318 -1.58 11.20 13.65
C ARG A 318 -0.77 10.56 14.78
N GLY A 319 -1.09 9.33 15.19
CA GLY A 319 -0.26 8.51 16.09
C GLY A 319 0.84 7.76 15.34
N ALA A 320 2.06 7.70 15.87
CA ALA A 320 3.18 6.98 15.23
C ALA A 320 3.35 5.52 15.70
N THR A 321 2.63 5.12 16.75
CA THR A 321 2.86 3.85 17.46
C THR A 321 1.62 3.02 17.74
N THR A 322 0.40 3.56 17.52
CA THR A 322 -0.87 2.86 17.77
C THR A 322 -1.63 2.64 16.48
N HIS A 323 -2.40 1.56 16.41
CA HIS A 323 -3.07 1.08 15.21
C HIS A 323 -2.10 0.87 14.04
N TRP A 324 -2.49 1.17 12.79
CA TRP A 324 -1.69 0.82 11.61
C TRP A 324 -1.37 1.98 10.68
N VAL A 325 -2.35 2.80 10.29
CA VAL A 325 -2.15 3.83 9.26
C VAL A 325 -1.07 4.84 9.68
N GLY A 326 -1.19 5.44 10.87
CA GLY A 326 -0.18 6.38 11.37
C GLY A 326 1.23 5.77 11.51
N PRO A 327 1.38 4.59 12.14
CA PRO A 327 2.66 3.87 12.21
C PRO A 327 3.29 3.52 10.85
N LEU A 328 2.49 3.10 9.85
CA LEU A 328 2.97 2.82 8.50
C LEU A 328 3.48 4.10 7.81
N LEU A 329 2.78 5.23 8.01
CA LEU A 329 3.19 6.55 7.51
C LEU A 329 4.49 7.03 8.17
N ALA A 330 4.61 6.87 9.49
CA ALA A 330 5.83 7.18 10.25
C ALA A 330 7.06 6.42 9.72
N ARG A 331 6.83 5.20 9.21
CA ARG A 331 7.87 4.30 8.69
C ARG A 331 8.16 4.50 7.21
N GLY A 332 7.45 5.39 6.53
CA GLY A 332 7.78 5.81 5.18
C GLY A 332 6.91 5.22 4.07
N VAL A 333 5.80 4.54 4.36
CA VAL A 333 4.85 4.12 3.31
C VAL A 333 4.38 5.34 2.49
N THR A 334 4.17 5.17 1.19
CA THR A 334 3.76 6.27 0.29
C THR A 334 2.26 6.48 0.26
N CYS A 335 1.50 5.40 0.28
CA CYS A 335 0.05 5.44 0.39
C CYS A 335 -0.51 4.23 1.15
N THR A 336 -1.66 4.41 1.79
CA THR A 336 -2.34 3.38 2.58
C THR A 336 -3.84 3.67 2.69
N MET A 337 -4.60 2.71 3.20
CA MET A 337 -6.02 2.83 3.51
C MET A 337 -6.25 2.22 4.90
N GLY A 338 -7.30 2.64 5.59
CA GLY A 338 -7.67 2.02 6.86
C GLY A 338 -9.04 2.45 7.34
N CYS A 339 -9.51 1.83 8.42
CA CYS A 339 -10.84 2.07 8.97
C CYS A 339 -10.74 2.89 10.27
N VAL A 340 -11.50 3.97 10.35
CA VAL A 340 -11.47 4.93 11.47
C VAL A 340 -12.32 4.48 12.67
N ASP A 341 -13.19 3.49 12.43
CA ASP A 341 -14.10 2.79 13.33
C ASP A 341 -14.51 1.44 12.71
N GLU A 342 -15.29 0.61 13.41
CA GLU A 342 -15.72 -0.73 13.01
C GLU A 342 -16.45 -0.75 11.66
N PRO A 343 -15.84 -1.35 10.60
CA PRO A 343 -16.44 -1.38 9.28
C PRO A 343 -17.35 -2.59 9.03
N SER A 344 -17.26 -3.67 9.82
CA SER A 344 -17.57 -5.05 9.40
C SER A 344 -16.72 -5.51 8.20
N LEU A 345 -16.30 -6.78 8.23
CA LEU A 345 -15.34 -7.33 7.26
C LEU A 345 -15.77 -7.12 5.80
N GLN A 346 -17.07 -7.28 5.49
CA GLN A 346 -17.62 -7.12 4.14
C GLN A 346 -17.61 -5.69 3.60
N PHE A 347 -17.36 -4.68 4.45
CA PHE A 347 -17.25 -3.28 4.02
C PHE A 347 -15.83 -2.72 4.10
N THR A 348 -14.84 -3.56 4.39
CA THR A 348 -13.42 -3.20 4.29
C THR A 348 -12.97 -3.09 2.82
N PRO A 349 -11.89 -2.34 2.53
CA PRO A 349 -11.26 -2.35 1.20
C PRO A 349 -10.92 -3.75 0.69
N ASP A 350 -11.39 -4.11 -0.50
CA ASP A 350 -10.95 -5.32 -1.19
C ASP A 350 -9.56 -5.07 -1.82
N VAL A 351 -8.50 -5.44 -1.10
CA VAL A 351 -7.13 -5.17 -1.54
C VAL A 351 -6.71 -5.95 -2.79
N ALA A 352 -7.35 -7.07 -3.09
CA ALA A 352 -7.13 -7.78 -4.36
C ALA A 352 -7.67 -6.94 -5.52
N LEU A 353 -8.91 -6.47 -5.39
CA LEU A 353 -9.52 -5.59 -6.37
C LEU A 353 -8.76 -4.26 -6.50
N PHE A 354 -8.31 -3.68 -5.39
CA PHE A 354 -7.45 -2.49 -5.39
C PHE A 354 -6.20 -2.72 -6.23
N LEU A 355 -5.42 -3.77 -5.96
CA LEU A 355 -4.20 -4.04 -6.72
C LEU A 355 -4.51 -4.28 -8.20
N ALA A 356 -5.59 -4.98 -8.54
CA ALA A 356 -5.99 -5.17 -9.93
C ALA A 356 -6.29 -3.84 -10.64
N ARG A 357 -6.98 -2.91 -9.98
CA ARG A 357 -7.30 -1.59 -10.55
C ARG A 357 -6.06 -0.70 -10.62
N PHE A 358 -5.29 -0.64 -9.55
CA PHE A 358 -4.09 0.18 -9.45
C PHE A 358 -3.02 -0.22 -10.47
N SER A 359 -2.87 -1.52 -10.74
CA SER A 359 -1.84 -2.04 -11.64
C SER A 359 -2.33 -2.33 -13.06
N VAL A 360 -3.27 -3.27 -13.24
CA VAL A 360 -3.67 -3.78 -14.55
C VAL A 360 -4.55 -2.78 -15.29
N ALA A 361 -5.53 -2.19 -14.61
CA ALA A 361 -6.33 -1.11 -15.19
C ALA A 361 -5.59 0.25 -15.20
N GLN A 362 -4.40 0.29 -14.58
CA GLN A 362 -3.56 1.47 -14.45
C GLN A 362 -4.30 2.66 -13.85
N PHE A 363 -5.24 2.45 -12.93
CA PHE A 363 -5.93 3.55 -12.25
C PHE A 363 -4.93 4.35 -11.39
N THR A 364 -5.25 5.61 -11.10
CA THR A 364 -4.55 6.33 -10.03
C THR A 364 -4.84 5.67 -8.67
N PHE A 365 -4.08 6.03 -7.64
CA PHE A 365 -4.32 5.57 -6.28
C PHE A 365 -5.74 5.90 -5.81
N GLY A 366 -6.21 7.14 -6.02
CA GLY A 366 -7.57 7.53 -5.64
C GLY A 366 -8.64 6.77 -6.41
N GLU A 367 -8.46 6.58 -7.72
CA GLU A 367 -9.39 5.81 -8.56
C GLU A 367 -9.46 4.35 -8.09
N ALA A 368 -8.32 3.70 -7.86
CA ALA A 368 -8.25 2.31 -7.42
C ALA A 368 -8.81 2.13 -6.01
N ALA A 369 -8.53 3.07 -5.09
CA ALA A 369 -9.02 3.02 -3.71
C ALA A 369 -10.55 3.03 -3.66
N TRP A 370 -11.20 3.95 -4.38
CA TRP A 370 -12.67 4.04 -4.38
C TRP A 370 -13.34 2.97 -5.24
N ALA A 371 -12.68 2.45 -6.27
CA ALA A 371 -13.19 1.29 -7.02
C ALA A 371 -13.15 -0.02 -6.20
N ALA A 372 -12.33 -0.08 -5.14
CA ALA A 372 -12.12 -1.25 -4.31
C ALA A 372 -12.94 -1.26 -3.00
N GLN A 373 -13.77 -0.25 -2.78
CA GLN A 373 -14.58 -0.12 -1.56
C GLN A 373 -16.06 -0.39 -1.86
N PRO A 374 -16.73 -1.29 -1.13
CA PRO A 374 -18.14 -1.59 -1.37
C PRO A 374 -19.10 -0.55 -0.74
N ALA A 375 -18.62 0.30 0.17
CA ALA A 375 -19.41 1.28 0.91
C ALA A 375 -18.85 2.71 0.82
N LEU A 376 -19.75 3.70 0.89
CA LEU A 376 -19.52 5.13 1.06
C LEU A 376 -20.20 5.60 2.37
N SER A 377 -19.88 6.82 2.83
CA SER A 377 -20.35 7.34 4.14
C SER A 377 -20.10 6.33 5.27
N TRP A 378 -18.93 5.68 5.24
CA TRP A 378 -18.56 4.61 6.15
C TRP A 378 -17.14 4.83 6.69
N GLN A 379 -16.51 3.78 7.20
CA GLN A 379 -15.33 3.93 8.05
C GLN A 379 -13.99 4.05 7.32
N THR A 380 -13.95 3.91 6.00
CA THR A 380 -12.67 3.89 5.26
C THR A 380 -12.12 5.29 4.97
N THR A 381 -10.88 5.53 5.38
CA THR A 381 -10.06 6.68 4.94
C THR A 381 -8.98 6.23 3.94
N VAL A 382 -8.59 7.15 3.04
CA VAL A 382 -7.62 6.92 1.96
C VAL A 382 -6.49 7.92 2.11
N VAL A 383 -5.28 7.46 2.45
CA VAL A 383 -4.14 8.35 2.78
C VAL A 383 -3.05 8.23 1.72
N GLY A 384 -2.72 9.35 1.07
CA GLY A 384 -1.74 9.43 -0.01
C GLY A 384 -2.20 10.35 -1.15
N ASP A 385 -1.31 10.59 -2.10
CA ASP A 385 -1.62 11.41 -3.27
C ASP A 385 -2.62 10.68 -4.21
N PRO A 386 -3.83 11.21 -4.43
CA PRO A 386 -4.83 10.55 -5.25
C PRO A 386 -4.45 10.44 -6.72
N LEU A 387 -3.50 11.25 -7.20
CA LEU A 387 -2.98 11.22 -8.57
C LEU A 387 -1.75 10.31 -8.72
N TYR A 388 -1.35 9.59 -7.66
CA TYR A 388 -0.25 8.64 -7.74
C TYR A 388 -0.58 7.49 -8.71
N ARG A 389 0.26 7.26 -9.71
CA ARG A 389 0.01 6.27 -10.79
C ARG A 389 1.32 5.60 -11.25
N PRO A 390 1.90 4.68 -10.45
CA PRO A 390 3.20 4.08 -10.75
C PRO A 390 3.19 3.14 -11.96
N PHE A 391 2.02 2.62 -12.33
CA PHE A 391 1.84 1.74 -13.49
C PHE A 391 1.43 2.49 -14.76
N GLY A 392 1.50 3.83 -14.79
CA GLY A 392 1.08 4.65 -15.93
C GLY A 392 2.07 4.69 -17.11
N LYS A 393 3.26 4.08 -16.98
CA LYS A 393 4.25 3.89 -18.05
C LYS A 393 4.33 2.42 -18.42
N THR A 394 4.66 2.11 -19.67
CA THR A 394 4.91 0.72 -20.07
C THR A 394 6.23 0.21 -19.46
N PRO A 395 6.40 -1.10 -19.26
CA PRO A 395 7.68 -1.67 -18.82
C PRO A 395 8.86 -1.21 -19.68
N ASP A 396 8.72 -1.25 -21.01
CA ASP A 396 9.79 -0.82 -21.94
C ASP A 396 10.21 0.65 -21.73
N GLN A 397 9.25 1.54 -21.46
CA GLN A 397 9.53 2.95 -21.18
C GLN A 397 10.31 3.13 -19.88
N LEU A 398 9.95 2.36 -18.84
CA LEU A 398 10.65 2.39 -17.56
C LEU A 398 12.06 1.82 -17.69
N ASP A 399 12.22 0.68 -18.37
CA ASP A 399 13.51 0.03 -18.56
C ASP A 399 14.49 0.92 -19.32
N GLN A 400 14.05 1.53 -20.42
CA GLN A 400 14.86 2.48 -21.18
C GLN A 400 15.26 3.68 -20.34
N TRP A 401 14.34 4.21 -19.52
CA TRP A 401 14.64 5.32 -18.63
C TRP A 401 15.66 4.93 -17.56
N LEU A 402 15.49 3.78 -16.90
CA LEU A 402 16.40 3.28 -15.88
C LEU A 402 17.81 3.03 -16.43
N LEU A 403 17.90 2.46 -17.63
CA LEU A 403 19.16 2.26 -18.35
C LEU A 403 19.84 3.59 -18.66
N ALA A 404 19.11 4.55 -19.24
CA ALA A 404 19.66 5.86 -19.60
C ALA A 404 20.17 6.65 -18.38
N GLN A 405 19.51 6.49 -17.22
CA GLN A 405 19.90 7.16 -15.98
C GLN A 405 20.96 6.40 -15.16
N HIS A 406 21.43 5.24 -15.63
CA HIS A 406 22.29 4.34 -14.82
C HIS A 406 21.71 4.09 -13.42
N SER A 407 20.39 3.91 -13.35
CA SER A 407 19.67 3.90 -12.08
C SER A 407 20.02 2.67 -11.23
N PRO A 408 20.20 2.82 -9.90
CA PRO A 408 20.35 1.68 -8.98
C PRO A 408 19.09 0.80 -8.90
N LEU A 409 17.98 1.22 -9.50
CA LEU A 409 16.72 0.47 -9.56
C LEU A 409 16.65 -0.50 -10.77
N LEU A 410 17.59 -0.42 -11.71
CA LEU A 410 17.64 -1.30 -12.88
C LEU A 410 17.64 -2.80 -12.51
N PRO A 411 18.37 -3.27 -11.47
CA PRO A 411 18.27 -4.65 -10.99
C PRO A 411 16.84 -5.12 -10.68
N TRP A 412 15.98 -4.26 -10.13
CA TRP A 412 14.59 -4.60 -9.82
C TRP A 412 13.73 -4.78 -11.07
N SER A 413 13.94 -3.95 -12.08
CA SER A 413 13.29 -4.11 -13.40
C SER A 413 13.64 -5.47 -14.01
N ILE A 414 14.94 -5.83 -14.03
CA ILE A 414 15.40 -7.10 -14.57
C ILE A 414 14.86 -8.29 -13.76
N LEU A 415 14.86 -8.20 -12.43
CA LEU A 415 14.27 -9.21 -11.56
C LEU A 415 12.80 -9.44 -11.92
N ARG A 416 12.04 -8.37 -12.11
CA ARG A 416 10.62 -8.45 -12.50
C ARG A 416 10.43 -9.14 -13.84
N VAL A 417 11.27 -8.84 -14.84
CA VAL A 417 11.26 -9.52 -16.14
C VAL A 417 11.56 -11.02 -16.00
N VAL A 418 12.54 -11.39 -15.17
CA VAL A 418 12.87 -12.80 -14.88
C VAL A 418 11.68 -13.52 -14.24
N ASN A 419 11.00 -12.89 -13.29
CA ASN A 419 9.81 -13.45 -12.65
C ASN A 419 8.65 -13.63 -13.64
N LEU A 420 8.40 -12.63 -14.48
CA LEU A 420 7.38 -12.72 -15.53
C LEU A 420 7.68 -13.83 -16.54
N ALA A 421 8.95 -14.01 -16.91
CA ALA A 421 9.37 -15.11 -17.78
C ALA A 421 9.14 -16.47 -17.11
N GLY A 422 9.48 -16.62 -15.82
CA GLY A 422 9.19 -17.81 -15.03
C GLY A 422 7.70 -18.13 -14.96
N ASN A 423 6.86 -17.12 -14.71
CA ASN A 423 5.39 -17.28 -14.68
C ASN A 423 4.81 -17.73 -16.03
N ARG A 424 5.47 -17.39 -17.14
CA ARG A 424 5.10 -17.83 -18.50
C ARG A 424 5.65 -19.21 -18.86
N GLY A 425 6.28 -19.91 -17.91
CA GLY A 425 6.80 -21.26 -18.10
C GLY A 425 8.21 -21.33 -18.69
N VAL A 426 8.96 -20.22 -18.72
CA VAL A 426 10.37 -20.29 -19.14
C VAL A 426 11.15 -21.18 -18.16
N PRO A 427 11.89 -22.21 -18.63
CA PRO A 427 12.60 -23.12 -17.74
C PRO A 427 13.62 -22.41 -16.86
N LYS A 428 13.70 -22.80 -15.57
CA LYS A 428 14.66 -22.23 -14.59
C LYS A 428 16.10 -22.25 -15.12
N ALA A 429 16.52 -23.32 -15.80
CA ALA A 429 17.85 -23.42 -16.40
C ALA A 429 18.15 -22.28 -17.39
N SER A 430 17.18 -21.89 -18.21
CA SER A 430 17.31 -20.77 -19.16
C SER A 430 17.39 -19.43 -18.44
N LEU A 431 16.62 -19.24 -17.36
CA LEU A 431 16.67 -18.03 -16.53
C LEU A 431 18.03 -17.89 -15.83
N ILE A 432 18.52 -18.99 -15.23
CA ILE A 432 19.86 -19.09 -14.61
C ILE A 432 20.94 -18.70 -15.63
N GLN A 433 20.91 -19.28 -16.83
CA GLN A 433 21.90 -18.96 -17.87
C GLN A 433 21.84 -17.50 -18.30
N SER A 434 20.64 -16.93 -18.40
CA SER A 434 20.44 -15.52 -18.78
C SER A 434 21.01 -14.57 -17.73
N LEU A 435 20.73 -14.82 -16.45
CA LEU A 435 21.27 -14.03 -15.34
C LEU A 435 22.80 -14.14 -15.24
N LYS A 436 23.37 -15.34 -15.44
CA LYS A 436 24.84 -15.53 -15.44
C LYS A 436 25.56 -14.74 -16.54
N LYS A 437 24.92 -14.57 -17.71
CA LYS A 437 25.49 -13.83 -18.85
C LYS A 437 25.40 -12.32 -18.69
N LEU A 438 24.53 -11.83 -17.80
CA LEU A 438 24.30 -10.40 -17.60
C LEU A 438 25.36 -9.82 -16.64
N PRO A 439 26.21 -8.87 -17.08
CA PRO A 439 27.26 -8.30 -16.22
C PRO A 439 26.71 -7.64 -14.95
N LEU A 440 25.52 -7.01 -15.04
CA LEU A 440 24.88 -6.36 -13.90
C LEU A 440 24.58 -7.33 -12.75
N THR A 441 24.32 -8.61 -13.05
CA THR A 441 24.07 -9.61 -12.01
C THR A 441 25.25 -9.68 -11.05
N ALA A 442 26.47 -9.71 -11.55
CA ALA A 442 27.68 -9.84 -10.73
C ALA A 442 27.96 -8.62 -9.83
N ALA A 443 27.28 -7.48 -10.07
CA ALA A 443 27.43 -6.24 -9.32
C ALA A 443 26.18 -5.88 -8.48
N SER A 444 25.16 -6.75 -8.44
CA SER A 444 23.91 -6.47 -7.74
C SER A 444 23.56 -7.58 -6.76
N ALA A 445 23.39 -7.24 -5.48
CA ALA A 445 22.86 -8.15 -4.47
C ALA A 445 21.47 -8.69 -4.86
N VAL A 446 20.57 -7.85 -5.39
CA VAL A 446 19.21 -8.22 -5.80
C VAL A 446 19.21 -9.32 -6.88
N LEU A 447 19.98 -9.15 -7.96
CA LEU A 447 20.03 -10.14 -9.04
C LEU A 447 20.85 -11.36 -8.67
N THR A 448 21.91 -11.21 -7.86
CA THR A 448 22.71 -12.34 -7.38
C THR A 448 21.92 -13.21 -6.42
N GLU A 449 21.12 -12.61 -5.52
CA GLU A 449 20.17 -13.33 -4.65
C GLU A 449 19.16 -14.09 -5.51
N LYS A 450 18.56 -13.45 -6.52
CA LYS A 450 17.61 -14.14 -7.41
C LYS A 450 18.25 -15.31 -8.17
N LEU A 451 19.50 -15.16 -8.60
CA LEU A 451 20.24 -16.24 -9.23
C LEU A 451 20.49 -17.40 -8.25
N ALA A 452 20.83 -17.11 -7.00
CA ALA A 452 20.97 -18.10 -5.95
C ALA A 452 19.66 -18.86 -5.70
N ASP A 453 18.54 -18.14 -5.56
CA ASP A 453 17.20 -18.72 -5.37
C ASP A 453 16.81 -19.66 -6.53
N LEU A 454 17.08 -19.25 -7.77
CA LEU A 454 16.81 -20.08 -8.95
C LEU A 454 17.70 -21.32 -9.00
N CYS A 455 18.99 -21.20 -8.63
CA CYS A 455 19.90 -22.33 -8.53
C CYS A 455 19.43 -23.32 -7.44
N ASP A 456 19.04 -22.83 -6.27
CA ASP A 456 18.56 -23.66 -5.17
C ASP A 456 17.27 -24.40 -5.56
N ALA A 457 16.30 -23.68 -6.13
CA ALA A 457 15.06 -24.24 -6.64
C ALA A 457 15.23 -25.18 -7.86
N ALA A 458 16.45 -25.27 -8.42
CA ALA A 458 16.84 -26.21 -9.47
C ALA A 458 17.73 -27.36 -8.94
N GLY A 459 17.93 -27.45 -7.62
CA GLY A 459 18.78 -28.46 -6.98
C GLY A 459 20.28 -28.20 -7.11
N GLN A 460 20.71 -27.03 -7.60
CA GLN A 460 22.11 -26.65 -7.76
C GLN A 460 22.66 -26.04 -6.46
N THR A 461 22.60 -26.80 -5.36
CA THR A 461 22.81 -26.30 -3.99
C THR A 461 24.19 -25.66 -3.79
N ASN A 462 25.27 -26.19 -4.39
CA ASN A 462 26.61 -25.59 -4.28
C ASN A 462 26.69 -24.22 -4.96
N ALA A 463 26.13 -24.12 -6.17
CA ALA A 463 26.06 -22.84 -6.87
C ALA A 463 25.17 -21.83 -6.12
N ALA A 464 24.07 -22.30 -5.52
CA ALA A 464 23.21 -21.45 -4.70
C ALA A 464 23.96 -20.84 -3.51
N LEU A 465 24.67 -21.68 -2.75
CA LEU A 465 25.51 -21.23 -1.62
C LEU A 465 26.55 -20.18 -2.06
N ASP A 466 27.29 -20.45 -3.13
CA ASP A 466 28.29 -19.52 -3.66
C ASP A 466 27.67 -18.16 -4.04
N PHE A 467 26.49 -18.18 -4.69
CA PHE A 467 25.80 -16.95 -5.07
C PHE A 467 25.21 -16.21 -3.87
N TYR A 468 24.65 -16.89 -2.86
CA TYR A 468 24.21 -16.23 -1.64
C TYR A 468 25.37 -15.53 -0.92
N GLN A 469 26.50 -16.21 -0.75
CA GLN A 469 27.70 -15.61 -0.15
C GLN A 469 28.22 -14.42 -0.97
N LYS A 470 28.17 -14.51 -2.30
CA LYS A 470 28.50 -13.39 -3.18
C LYS A 470 27.53 -12.22 -3.02
N ALA A 471 26.22 -12.46 -2.90
CA ALA A 471 25.23 -11.40 -2.74
C ALA A 471 25.47 -10.58 -1.45
N ILE A 472 25.94 -11.22 -0.36
CA ILE A 472 26.22 -10.56 0.93
C ILE A 472 27.26 -9.45 0.79
N ILE A 473 28.24 -9.60 -0.11
CA ILE A 473 29.33 -8.62 -0.30
C ILE A 473 28.99 -7.56 -1.36
N LEU A 474 27.83 -7.65 -2.03
CA LEU A 474 27.39 -6.73 -3.09
C LEU A 474 26.48 -5.61 -2.57
N ASN A 475 26.79 -5.10 -1.38
CA ASN A 475 26.07 -4.01 -0.71
C ASN A 475 24.52 -4.21 -0.65
N PRO A 476 24.04 -5.34 -0.10
CA PRO A 476 22.60 -5.52 0.17
C PRO A 476 22.09 -4.50 1.19
N SER A 477 20.78 -4.24 1.21
CA SER A 477 20.17 -3.50 2.33
C SER A 477 20.29 -4.28 3.64
N PRO A 478 20.18 -3.62 4.82
CA PRO A 478 20.25 -4.30 6.12
C PRO A 478 19.36 -5.54 6.21
N GLU A 479 18.07 -5.43 5.87
CA GLU A 479 17.14 -6.55 5.95
C GLU A 479 17.44 -7.61 4.87
N GLN A 480 17.90 -7.20 3.68
CA GLN A 480 18.34 -8.16 2.66
C GLN A 480 19.57 -8.94 3.12
N LYS A 481 20.51 -8.30 3.83
CA LYS A 481 21.71 -8.94 4.36
C LYS A 481 21.37 -9.99 5.41
N ILE A 482 20.43 -9.68 6.32
CA ILE A 482 19.93 -10.65 7.32
C ILE A 482 19.30 -11.85 6.61
N ARG A 483 18.43 -11.62 5.61
CA ARG A 483 17.83 -12.71 4.84
C ARG A 483 18.88 -13.58 4.15
N LEU A 484 19.89 -12.97 3.52
CA LEU A 484 20.97 -13.69 2.85
C LEU A 484 21.79 -14.56 3.83
N ARG A 485 22.09 -14.04 5.02
CA ARG A 485 22.76 -14.82 6.09
C ARG A 485 21.89 -16.01 6.51
N LEU A 486 20.60 -15.79 6.75
CA LEU A 486 19.68 -16.89 7.08
C LEU A 486 19.61 -17.95 5.97
N ALA A 487 19.64 -17.55 4.70
CA ALA A 487 19.70 -18.47 3.56
C ALA A 487 21.02 -19.27 3.52
N VAL A 488 22.17 -18.63 3.76
CA VAL A 488 23.48 -19.30 3.86
C VAL A 488 23.49 -20.30 5.02
N ALA A 489 23.01 -19.90 6.20
CA ALA A 489 22.88 -20.81 7.33
C ALA A 489 22.00 -22.03 6.99
N GLY A 490 20.85 -21.83 6.34
CA GLY A 490 19.99 -22.93 5.90
C GLY A 490 20.67 -23.87 4.88
N GLN A 491 21.50 -23.34 3.99
CA GLN A 491 22.32 -24.15 3.07
C GLN A 491 23.34 -25.01 3.81
N PHE A 492 23.99 -24.50 4.87
CA PHE A 492 24.89 -25.30 5.70
C PHE A 492 24.15 -26.33 6.54
N GLU A 493 22.96 -26.00 7.05
CA GLU A 493 22.09 -26.93 7.78
C GLU A 493 21.68 -28.12 6.90
N ALA A 494 21.28 -27.87 5.65
CA ALA A 494 20.94 -28.92 4.69
C ALA A 494 22.12 -29.88 4.39
N ARG A 495 23.36 -29.43 4.64
CA ARG A 495 24.60 -30.22 4.50
C ARG A 495 25.07 -30.84 5.81
N ASN A 496 24.35 -30.61 6.92
CA ASN A 496 24.73 -31.02 8.27
C ASN A 496 26.11 -30.46 8.72
N ASP A 497 26.52 -29.30 8.18
CA ASP A 497 27.78 -28.62 8.51
C ASP A 497 27.62 -27.69 9.70
N LYS A 498 27.53 -28.27 10.91
CA LYS A 498 27.28 -27.53 12.16
C LYS A 498 28.29 -26.39 12.41
N PRO A 499 29.62 -26.57 12.20
CA PRO A 499 30.57 -25.48 12.34
C PRO A 499 30.26 -24.29 11.41
N ALA A 500 29.95 -24.55 10.13
CA ALA A 500 29.65 -23.47 9.19
C ALA A 500 28.34 -22.73 9.51
N VAL A 501 27.31 -23.46 9.99
CA VAL A 501 26.07 -22.83 10.50
C VAL A 501 26.40 -21.92 11.69
N TYR A 502 27.20 -22.42 12.63
CA TYR A 502 27.58 -21.66 13.82
C TYR A 502 28.31 -20.36 13.45
N ASP A 503 29.31 -20.44 12.58
CA ASP A 503 30.10 -19.30 12.14
C ASP A 503 29.25 -18.25 11.40
N ASP A 504 28.34 -18.68 10.53
CA ASP A 504 27.49 -17.74 9.78
C ASP A 504 26.46 -17.04 10.67
N LEU A 505 25.83 -17.77 11.60
CA LEU A 505 24.90 -17.19 12.58
C LEU A 505 25.62 -16.21 13.54
N GLN A 506 26.87 -16.48 13.92
CA GLN A 506 27.67 -15.53 14.68
C GLN A 506 27.98 -14.26 13.86
N LYS A 507 28.27 -14.39 12.57
CA LYS A 507 28.44 -13.24 11.66
C LYS A 507 27.15 -12.43 11.56
N LEU A 508 25.99 -13.08 11.42
CA LEU A 508 24.68 -12.40 11.40
C LEU A 508 24.51 -11.49 12.62
N LEU A 509 24.76 -12.01 13.82
CA LEU A 509 24.61 -11.23 15.06
C LEU A 509 25.66 -10.14 15.25
N THR A 510 26.86 -10.35 14.71
CA THR A 510 27.96 -9.36 14.76
C THR A 510 27.67 -8.20 13.81
N GLU A 511 27.17 -8.51 12.62
CA GLU A 511 26.87 -7.52 11.58
C GLU A 511 25.56 -6.76 11.85
N ASN A 512 24.64 -7.34 12.64
CA ASN A 512 23.31 -6.79 12.90
C ASN A 512 23.01 -6.77 14.41
N PRO A 513 23.65 -5.87 15.19
CA PRO A 513 23.52 -5.85 16.64
C PRO A 513 22.09 -5.54 17.12
N ALA A 514 21.31 -4.79 16.34
CA ALA A 514 19.93 -4.43 16.64
C ALA A 514 18.87 -5.44 16.11
N TYR A 515 19.31 -6.59 15.60
CA TYR A 515 18.39 -7.59 15.03
C TYR A 515 17.39 -8.12 16.08
N PRO A 516 16.06 -8.01 15.85
CA PRO A 516 15.05 -8.42 16.83
C PRO A 516 15.09 -9.92 17.16
N GLY A 517 15.46 -10.76 16.20
CA GLY A 517 15.55 -12.21 16.38
C GLY A 517 16.80 -12.70 17.13
N ARG A 518 17.57 -11.81 17.75
CA ARG A 518 18.86 -12.14 18.36
C ARG A 518 18.77 -13.26 19.40
N PHE A 519 17.76 -13.23 20.25
CA PHE A 519 17.57 -14.26 21.29
C PHE A 519 17.38 -15.66 20.70
N ASP A 520 16.61 -15.78 19.61
CA ASP A 520 16.38 -17.08 18.97
C ASP A 520 17.60 -17.57 18.18
N ILE A 521 18.37 -16.67 17.58
CA ILE A 521 19.67 -17.04 17.00
C ILE A 521 20.65 -17.49 18.09
N MET A 522 20.64 -16.86 19.27
CA MET A 522 21.45 -17.30 20.42
C MET A 522 21.07 -18.68 20.92
N LYS A 523 19.77 -19.01 21.00
CA LYS A 523 19.32 -20.37 21.30
C LYS A 523 19.85 -21.38 20.28
N ARG A 524 19.77 -21.05 18.98
CA ARG A 524 20.31 -21.92 17.91
C ARG A 524 21.81 -22.13 18.06
N LEU A 525 22.57 -21.07 18.33
CA LEU A 525 24.01 -21.13 18.56
C LEU A 525 24.35 -21.98 19.79
N LEU A 526 23.61 -21.85 20.89
CA LEU A 526 23.79 -22.69 22.08
C LEU A 526 23.59 -24.18 21.75
N ASN A 527 22.51 -24.53 21.05
CA ASN A 527 22.23 -25.91 20.66
C ASN A 527 23.32 -26.50 19.76
N LEU A 528 23.84 -25.70 18.82
CA LEU A 528 24.97 -26.10 17.97
C LEU A 528 26.24 -26.30 18.80
N ALA A 529 26.56 -25.40 19.73
CA ALA A 529 27.73 -25.53 20.61
C ALA A 529 27.66 -26.78 21.49
N ILE A 530 26.47 -27.12 22.03
CA ILE A 530 26.22 -28.37 22.75
C ILE A 530 26.46 -29.58 21.83
N ALA A 531 25.88 -29.56 20.63
CA ALA A 531 26.04 -30.65 19.66
C ALA A 531 27.49 -30.86 19.20
N MET A 532 28.33 -29.82 19.28
CA MET A 532 29.77 -29.85 18.97
C MET A 532 30.66 -30.07 20.21
N ASN A 533 30.07 -30.20 21.41
CA ASN A 533 30.78 -30.31 22.70
C ASN A 533 31.78 -29.16 22.97
N ASN A 534 31.48 -27.94 22.51
CA ASN A 534 32.33 -26.77 22.69
C ASN A 534 31.98 -26.00 23.97
N LYS A 535 32.66 -26.32 25.07
CA LYS A 535 32.39 -25.75 26.42
C LYS A 535 32.56 -24.23 26.50
N THR A 536 33.50 -23.68 25.76
CA THR A 536 33.76 -22.22 25.74
C THR A 536 32.57 -21.48 25.17
N ASP A 537 32.07 -21.95 24.02
CA ASP A 537 30.94 -21.32 23.33
C ASP A 537 29.61 -21.55 24.04
N ILE A 538 29.42 -22.71 24.69
CA ILE A 538 28.27 -22.94 25.58
C ILE A 538 28.25 -21.87 26.69
N THR A 539 29.39 -21.66 27.34
CA THR A 539 29.50 -20.68 28.44
C THR A 539 29.23 -19.25 27.95
N ARG A 540 29.74 -18.89 26.76
CA ARG A 540 29.49 -17.60 26.11
C ARG A 540 28.01 -17.40 25.81
N CYS A 541 27.37 -18.35 25.12
CA CYS A 541 25.96 -18.23 24.74
C CYS A 541 25.05 -18.14 25.96
N VAL A 542 25.29 -18.95 27.01
CA VAL A 542 24.52 -18.87 28.26
C VAL A 542 24.68 -17.50 28.93
N ARG A 543 25.90 -16.93 28.94
CA ARG A 543 26.14 -15.61 29.51
C ARG A 543 25.40 -14.50 28.75
N GLU A 544 25.51 -14.48 27.42
CA GLU A 544 24.81 -13.49 26.59
C GLU A 544 23.29 -13.64 26.70
N MET A 545 22.78 -14.87 26.74
CA MET A 545 21.34 -15.10 26.89
C MET A 545 20.80 -14.59 28.24
N LYS A 546 21.58 -14.65 29.33
CA LYS A 546 21.19 -14.11 30.62
C LYS A 546 20.98 -12.59 30.61
N SER A 547 21.65 -11.85 29.72
CA SER A 547 21.41 -10.40 29.61
C SER A 547 20.10 -10.04 28.89
N TYR A 548 19.38 -11.02 28.33
CA TYR A 548 18.06 -10.83 27.72
C TYR A 548 16.90 -11.17 28.67
N THR A 549 17.18 -11.76 29.82
CA THR A 549 16.18 -12.03 30.86
C THR A 549 16.22 -10.87 31.86
N PRO A 550 15.08 -10.18 32.13
CA PRO A 550 15.02 -9.08 33.10
C PRO A 550 15.50 -9.47 34.50
#